data_AF-A0A2N0QHA1-F1
#
_entry.id   AF-A0A2N0QHA1-F1
#
_cell.length_a   1.000
_cell.length_b   1.000
_cell.length_c   1.000
_cell.angle_alpha   90.00
_cell.angle_beta   90.00
_cell.angle_gamma   90.00
#
_symmetry.space_group_name_H-M   'P 1'
#
loop_
_entity.id
_entity.type
_entity.pdbx_description
1 polymer ?
#
loop_
_entity_poly.entity_id
_entity_poly.type
_entity_poly.pdbx_seq_one_letter_code
_entity_poly.pdbx_strand_id
1 'polypeptide(L)'
;MSELDKELKGLRIGILSDYFQYCQPSVTKNIKKAISTLMSHGVEIIDVQIGNLEDIILAKTVIQSSEASAYHQKNFSNNFMDYGEDVRIRLDKGERYLATEYIHALEYRKLLKSQFMEAFQSVDAFILPTLPFVARNIGDTTISIKEGQDEEIGLI
;
A
#
# COMPACT_ATOMS: atom_id res chain seq x y z
N MET A 1 -11.19 24.44 -25.27
CA MET A 1 -10.22 23.68 -24.45
C MET A 1 -9.51 24.66 -23.54
N SER A 2 -9.54 24.40 -22.24
CA SER A 2 -8.78 25.14 -21.25
C SER A 2 -7.26 24.93 -21.47
N GLU A 3 -6.41 25.77 -20.87
CA GLU A 3 -4.95 25.52 -20.88
C GLU A 3 -4.60 24.20 -20.18
N LEU A 4 -5.31 23.86 -19.11
CA LEU A 4 -5.18 22.60 -18.39
C LEU A 4 -5.47 21.39 -19.29
N ASP A 5 -6.49 21.47 -20.16
CA ASP A 5 -6.82 20.38 -21.10
C ASP A 5 -5.67 20.13 -22.11
N LYS A 6 -4.86 21.15 -22.40
CA LYS A 6 -3.70 21.00 -23.30
C LYS A 6 -2.53 20.31 -22.60
N GLU A 7 -2.32 20.60 -21.32
CA GLU A 7 -1.27 19.99 -20.51
C GLU A 7 -1.54 18.52 -20.18
N LEU A 8 -2.83 18.17 -19.99
CA LEU A 8 -3.24 16.81 -19.66
C LEU A 8 -3.28 15.86 -20.87
N LYS A 9 -3.39 16.42 -22.08
CA LYS A 9 -3.55 15.62 -23.30
C LYS A 9 -2.30 14.79 -23.59
N GLY A 10 -2.48 13.48 -23.68
CA GLY A 10 -1.40 12.53 -23.98
C GLY A 10 -0.57 12.11 -22.75
N LEU A 11 -0.93 12.57 -21.55
CA LEU A 11 -0.38 12.03 -20.30
C LEU A 11 -0.85 10.58 -20.13
N ARG A 12 0.05 9.67 -19.80
CA ARG A 12 -0.23 8.25 -19.58
C ARG A 12 -0.30 7.97 -18.08
N ILE A 13 -1.46 7.62 -17.59
CA ILE A 13 -1.68 7.30 -16.18
C ILE A 13 -1.88 5.79 -16.03
N GLY A 14 -1.01 5.16 -15.25
CA GLY A 14 -1.08 3.76 -14.87
C GLY A 14 -2.14 3.50 -13.80
N ILE A 15 -2.88 2.40 -13.95
CA ILE A 15 -3.74 1.83 -12.92
C ILE A 15 -3.31 0.39 -12.65
N LEU A 16 -3.62 -0.10 -11.45
CA LEU A 16 -3.52 -1.52 -11.11
C LEU A 16 -4.96 -2.02 -10.91
N SER A 17 -5.65 -2.37 -11.99
CA SER A 17 -7.11 -2.57 -11.95
C SER A 17 -7.54 -3.67 -10.98
N ASP A 18 -6.73 -4.72 -10.83
CA ASP A 18 -6.93 -5.81 -9.88
C ASP A 18 -6.97 -5.32 -8.43
N TYR A 19 -6.27 -4.23 -8.10
CA TYR A 19 -6.26 -3.69 -6.75
C TYR A 19 -7.64 -3.18 -6.30
N PHE A 20 -8.50 -2.77 -7.24
CA PHE A 20 -9.84 -2.27 -6.92
C PHE A 20 -10.77 -3.34 -6.32
N GLN A 21 -10.41 -4.62 -6.44
CA GLN A 21 -11.17 -5.71 -5.83
C GLN A 21 -11.05 -5.73 -4.30
N TYR A 22 -9.98 -5.15 -3.74
CA TYR A 22 -9.70 -5.05 -2.31
C TYR A 22 -10.21 -3.73 -1.70
N CYS A 23 -10.95 -2.94 -2.47
CA CYS A 23 -11.48 -1.66 -2.04
C CYS A 23 -13.00 -1.75 -1.77
N GLN A 24 -13.47 -0.99 -0.78
CA GLN A 24 -14.89 -0.80 -0.53
C GLN A 24 -15.60 -0.25 -1.79
N PRO A 25 -16.87 -0.61 -2.03
CA PRO A 25 -17.60 -0.17 -3.22
C PRO A 25 -17.62 1.35 -3.42
N SER A 26 -17.70 2.12 -2.32
CA SER A 26 -17.66 3.58 -2.35
C SER A 26 -16.32 4.12 -2.83
N VAL A 27 -15.20 3.53 -2.40
CA VAL A 27 -13.84 3.89 -2.81
C VAL A 27 -13.64 3.57 -4.29
N THR A 28 -13.98 2.34 -4.70
CA THR A 28 -13.90 1.89 -6.11
C THR A 28 -14.74 2.77 -7.03
N LYS A 29 -15.94 3.17 -6.60
CA LYS A 29 -16.79 4.10 -7.36
C LYS A 29 -16.13 5.46 -7.56
N ASN A 30 -15.52 6.02 -6.52
CA ASN A 30 -14.92 7.35 -6.58
C ASN A 30 -13.63 7.38 -7.41
N ILE A 31 -12.76 6.37 -7.27
CA ILE A 31 -11.55 6.30 -8.09
C ILE A 31 -11.89 6.11 -9.58
N LYS A 32 -12.87 5.27 -9.91
CA LYS A 32 -13.36 5.11 -11.29
C LYS A 32 -13.93 6.41 -11.84
N LYS A 33 -14.67 7.18 -11.02
CA LYS A 33 -15.15 8.51 -11.42
C LYS A 33 -13.99 9.46 -11.73
N ALA A 34 -12.95 9.50 -10.87
CA ALA A 34 -11.76 10.32 -11.11
C ALA A 34 -11.03 9.92 -12.40
N ILE A 35 -10.87 8.62 -12.64
CA ILE A 35 -10.29 8.09 -13.89
C ILE A 35 -11.12 8.52 -15.11
N SER A 36 -12.45 8.39 -15.07
CA SER A 36 -13.32 8.84 -16.16
C SER A 36 -13.21 10.35 -16.41
N THR A 37 -13.06 11.16 -15.36
CA THR A 37 -12.80 12.58 -15.50
C THR A 37 -11.45 12.84 -16.18
N LEU A 38 -10.37 12.16 -15.80
CA LEU A 38 -9.07 12.32 -16.47
C LEU A 38 -9.15 11.94 -17.96
N MET A 39 -9.82 10.82 -18.29
CA MET A 39 -10.04 10.41 -19.67
C MET A 39 -10.78 11.46 -20.50
N SER A 40 -11.79 12.14 -19.93
CA SER A 40 -12.53 13.19 -20.65
C SER A 40 -11.68 14.43 -20.96
N HIS A 41 -10.54 14.58 -20.29
CA HIS A 41 -9.56 15.66 -20.52
C HIS A 41 -8.36 15.21 -21.36
N GLY A 42 -8.42 14.03 -21.98
CA GLY A 42 -7.40 13.56 -22.94
C GLY A 42 -6.22 12.79 -22.32
N VAL A 43 -6.34 12.39 -21.05
CA VAL A 43 -5.38 11.48 -20.40
C VAL A 43 -5.62 10.05 -20.88
N GLU A 44 -4.54 9.35 -21.19
CA GLU A 44 -4.54 7.92 -21.55
C GLU A 44 -4.41 7.07 -20.28
N ILE A 45 -5.32 6.11 -20.10
CA ILE A 45 -5.29 5.19 -18.96
C ILE A 45 -4.70 3.87 -19.42
N ILE A 46 -3.65 3.43 -18.72
CA ILE A 46 -2.94 2.20 -19.02
C ILE A 46 -3.10 1.26 -17.83
N ASP A 47 -3.66 0.08 -18.08
CA ASP A 47 -3.72 -0.97 -17.08
C ASP A 47 -2.35 -1.66 -16.99
N VAL A 48 -1.74 -1.60 -15.82
CA VAL A 48 -0.39 -2.07 -15.55
C VAL A 48 -0.47 -3.31 -14.67
N GLN A 49 0.39 -4.27 -14.99
CA GLN A 49 0.49 -5.53 -14.25
C GLN A 49 1.82 -5.55 -13.51
N ILE A 50 1.76 -5.72 -12.19
CA ILE A 50 2.93 -5.85 -11.30
C ILE A 50 2.86 -7.24 -10.69
N GLY A 51 3.84 -8.10 -10.99
CA GLY A 51 3.84 -9.49 -10.56
C GLY A 51 3.98 -9.63 -9.04
N ASN A 52 3.20 -10.54 -8.45
CA ASN A 52 3.27 -10.91 -7.03
C ASN A 52 3.06 -9.74 -6.06
N LEU A 53 2.38 -8.67 -6.47
CA LEU A 53 2.24 -7.47 -5.65
C LEU A 53 1.66 -7.77 -4.25
N GLU A 54 0.81 -8.79 -4.10
CA GLU A 54 0.27 -9.20 -2.79
C GLU A 54 1.36 -9.56 -1.75
N ASP A 55 2.50 -10.11 -2.18
CA ASP A 55 3.58 -10.55 -1.28
C ASP A 55 4.33 -9.37 -0.66
N ILE A 56 4.07 -8.13 -1.12
CA ILE A 56 4.69 -6.92 -0.57
C ILE A 56 4.36 -6.73 0.91
N ILE A 57 3.18 -7.16 1.36
CA ILE A 57 2.75 -7.00 2.76
C ILE A 57 3.67 -7.79 3.68
N LEU A 58 4.03 -9.02 3.30
CA LEU A 58 4.93 -9.85 4.08
C LEU A 58 6.34 -9.24 4.15
N ALA A 59 6.91 -8.88 2.99
CA ALA A 59 8.25 -8.28 2.95
C ALA A 59 8.30 -6.94 3.71
N LYS A 60 7.30 -6.07 3.54
CA LYS A 60 7.14 -4.82 4.28
C LYS A 60 7.08 -5.09 5.78
N THR A 61 6.28 -6.05 6.23
CA THR A 61 6.11 -6.36 7.65
C THR A 61 7.41 -6.80 8.29
N VAL A 62 8.16 -7.69 7.63
CA VAL A 62 9.47 -8.16 8.10
C VAL A 62 10.45 -6.98 8.19
N ILE A 63 10.59 -6.19 7.12
CA ILE A 63 11.53 -5.06 7.08
C ILE A 63 11.18 -4.03 8.16
N GLN A 64 9.94 -3.55 8.18
CA GLN A 64 9.52 -2.48 9.09
C GLN A 64 9.61 -2.90 10.55
N SER A 65 9.16 -4.12 10.89
CA SER A 65 9.20 -4.59 12.28
C SER A 65 10.64 -4.82 12.74
N SER A 66 11.50 -5.41 11.90
CA SER A 66 12.91 -5.65 12.23
C SER A 66 13.66 -4.33 12.44
N GLU A 67 13.49 -3.36 11.53
CA GLU A 67 14.15 -2.06 11.61
C GLU A 67 13.65 -1.23 12.80
N ALA A 68 12.34 -1.22 13.05
CA ALA A 68 11.77 -0.55 14.22
C ALA A 68 12.28 -1.18 15.52
N SER A 69 12.34 -2.51 15.60
CA SER A 69 12.83 -3.22 16.79
C SER A 69 14.30 -2.93 17.03
N ALA A 70 15.14 -3.02 16.00
CA ALA A 70 16.55 -2.66 16.10
C ALA A 70 16.75 -1.21 16.61
N TYR A 71 15.93 -0.26 16.13
CA TYR A 71 15.97 1.13 16.61
C TYR A 71 15.52 1.27 18.08
N HIS A 72 14.46 0.59 18.46
CA HIS A 72 13.86 0.69 19.80
C HIS A 72 14.49 -0.23 20.83
N GLN A 73 15.32 -1.20 20.46
CA GLN A 73 15.78 -2.33 21.29
C GLN A 73 16.18 -1.93 22.71
N LYS A 74 17.05 -0.91 22.85
CA LYS A 74 17.52 -0.44 24.17
C LYS A 74 16.39 0.12 25.03
N ASN A 75 15.49 0.91 24.44
CA ASN A 75 14.39 1.53 25.18
C ASN A 75 13.24 0.54 25.41
N PHE A 76 13.06 -0.42 24.50
CA PHE A 76 11.99 -1.40 24.57
C PHE A 76 12.15 -2.30 25.80
N SER A 77 13.36 -2.76 26.12
CA SER A 77 13.60 -3.57 27.32
C SER A 77 13.45 -2.77 28.63
N ASN A 78 13.87 -1.50 28.64
CA ASN A 78 13.89 -0.68 29.87
C ASN A 78 12.54 -0.02 30.18
N ASN A 79 11.77 0.30 29.13
CA ASN A 79 10.55 1.10 29.22
C ASN A 79 9.38 0.38 28.52
N PHE A 80 9.34 -0.96 28.61
CA PHE A 80 8.38 -1.79 27.89
C PHE A 80 6.93 -1.29 28.05
N MET A 81 6.52 -0.98 29.29
CA MET A 81 5.15 -0.56 29.61
C MET A 81 4.78 0.85 29.14
N ASP A 82 5.74 1.65 28.67
CA ASP A 82 5.46 2.98 28.10
C ASP A 82 4.93 2.89 26.66
N TYR A 83 5.04 1.71 26.02
CA TYR A 83 4.53 1.45 24.68
C TYR A 83 3.11 0.90 24.73
N GLY A 84 2.26 1.39 23.81
CA GLY A 84 0.94 0.81 23.54
C GLY A 84 1.04 -0.69 23.23
N GLU A 85 0.00 -1.45 23.58
CA GLU A 85 -0.02 -2.91 23.38
C GLU A 85 0.25 -3.33 21.93
N ASP A 86 -0.35 -2.63 20.97
CA ASP A 86 -0.16 -2.89 19.53
C ASP A 86 1.30 -2.66 19.09
N VAL A 87 1.94 -1.61 19.60
CA VAL A 87 3.36 -1.31 19.35
C VAL A 87 4.24 -2.38 19.99
N ARG A 88 3.95 -2.79 21.23
CA ARG A 88 4.69 -3.87 21.90
C ARG A 88 4.65 -5.17 21.11
N ILE A 89 3.49 -5.55 20.58
CA ILE A 89 3.34 -6.75 19.74
C ILE A 89 4.20 -6.66 18.47
N ARG A 90 4.23 -5.50 17.80
CA ARG A 90 5.04 -5.30 16.58
C ARG A 90 6.54 -5.34 16.86
N LEU A 91 6.99 -4.70 17.94
CA LEU A 91 8.41 -4.69 18.32
C LEU A 91 8.88 -6.07 18.80
N ASP A 92 8.09 -6.79 19.60
CA ASP A 92 8.44 -8.16 20.01
C ASP A 92 8.52 -9.12 18.80
N LYS A 93 7.63 -8.98 17.81
CA LYS A 93 7.74 -9.74 16.55
C LYS A 93 9.02 -9.42 15.79
N GLY A 94 9.40 -8.14 15.72
CA GLY A 94 10.60 -7.72 14.99
C GLY A 94 11.92 -8.22 15.57
N GLU A 95 12.00 -8.43 16.90
CA GLU A 95 13.16 -9.07 17.57
C GLU A 95 13.30 -10.56 17.21
N ARG A 96 12.26 -11.19 16.61
CA ARG A 96 12.22 -12.63 16.34
C ARG A 96 12.38 -13.00 14.87
N TYR A 97 12.27 -12.05 13.95
CA TYR A 97 12.55 -12.32 12.54
C TYR A 97 14.01 -12.72 12.34
N LEU A 98 14.23 -13.77 11.56
CA LEU A 98 15.56 -14.25 11.25
C LEU A 98 16.26 -13.29 10.29
N ALA A 99 17.58 -13.19 10.40
CA ALA A 99 18.38 -12.43 9.45
C ALA A 99 18.14 -12.89 7.99
N THR A 100 17.91 -14.19 7.76
CA THR A 100 17.58 -14.74 6.44
C THR A 100 16.24 -14.25 5.92
N GLU A 101 15.23 -14.11 6.78
CA GLU A 101 13.92 -13.56 6.40
C GLU A 101 14.03 -12.08 6.03
N TYR A 102 14.80 -11.30 6.81
CA TYR A 102 15.08 -9.90 6.50
C TYR A 102 15.82 -9.73 5.16
N ILE A 103 16.83 -10.57 4.89
CA ILE A 103 17.57 -10.56 3.61
C ILE A 103 16.63 -10.87 2.44
N HIS A 104 15.83 -11.94 2.52
CA HIS A 104 14.87 -12.28 1.45
C HIS A 104 13.83 -11.16 1.25
N ALA A 105 13.37 -10.51 2.31
CA ALA A 105 12.46 -9.38 2.21
C ALA A 105 13.10 -8.18 1.47
N LEU A 106 14.38 -7.89 1.71
CA LEU A 106 15.11 -6.85 0.98
C LEU A 106 15.31 -7.19 -0.49
N GLU A 107 15.59 -8.45 -0.80
CA GLU A 107 15.66 -8.94 -2.19
C GLU A 107 14.32 -8.78 -2.90
N TYR A 108 13.22 -9.14 -2.21
CA TYR A 108 11.87 -8.96 -2.72
C TYR A 108 11.53 -7.48 -2.97
N ARG A 109 11.89 -6.59 -2.04
CA ARG A 109 11.77 -5.14 -2.22
C ARG A 109 12.52 -4.65 -3.46
N LYS A 110 13.72 -5.19 -3.73
CA LYS A 110 14.51 -4.86 -4.92
C LYS A 110 13.83 -5.35 -6.21
N LEU A 111 13.27 -6.56 -6.20
CA LEU A 111 12.50 -7.11 -7.32
C LEU A 111 11.30 -6.22 -7.64
N LEU A 112 10.44 -5.92 -6.67
CA LEU A 112 9.27 -5.07 -6.87
C LEU A 112 9.66 -3.67 -7.35
N LYS A 113 10.71 -3.08 -6.77
CA LYS A 113 11.23 -1.80 -7.26
C LYS A 113 11.58 -1.87 -8.74
N SER A 114 12.24 -2.94 -9.20
CA SER A 114 12.57 -3.11 -10.62
C SER A 114 11.31 -3.17 -11.49
N GLN A 115 10.29 -3.91 -11.07
CA GLN A 115 9.03 -4.01 -11.81
C GLN A 115 8.32 -2.65 -11.93
N PHE A 116 8.26 -1.87 -10.84
CA PHE A 116 7.71 -0.51 -10.90
C PHE A 116 8.53 0.41 -11.81
N MET A 117 9.86 0.35 -11.75
CA MET A 117 10.72 1.14 -12.63
C MET A 117 10.53 0.79 -14.11
N GLU A 118 10.29 -0.48 -14.43
CA GLU A 118 9.95 -0.93 -15.77
C GLU A 118 8.56 -0.42 -16.19
N ALA A 119 7.57 -0.50 -15.29
CA ALA A 119 6.23 0.02 -15.56
C ALA A 119 6.21 1.54 -15.79
N PHE A 120 7.03 2.32 -15.08
CA PHE A 120 7.17 3.76 -15.33
C PHE A 120 7.75 4.11 -16.71
N GLN A 121 8.21 3.14 -17.51
CA GLN A 121 8.55 3.40 -18.91
C GLN A 121 7.29 3.56 -19.77
N SER A 122 6.19 2.90 -19.40
CA SER A 122 4.92 2.97 -20.12
C SER A 122 3.95 4.02 -19.57
N VAL A 123 4.16 4.54 -18.35
CA VAL A 123 3.27 5.52 -17.70
C VAL A 123 4.06 6.67 -17.09
N ASP A 124 3.46 7.86 -17.03
CA ASP A 124 4.07 9.05 -16.45
C ASP A 124 3.77 9.17 -14.94
N ALA A 125 2.64 8.62 -14.49
CA ALA A 125 2.28 8.49 -13.08
C ALA A 125 1.30 7.33 -12.87
N PHE A 126 1.10 6.92 -11.62
CA PHE A 126 0.03 6.00 -11.23
C PHE A 126 -1.10 6.72 -10.52
N ILE A 127 -2.33 6.24 -10.70
CA ILE A 127 -3.49 6.64 -9.91
C ILE A 127 -4.08 5.43 -9.19
N LEU A 128 -4.16 5.52 -7.87
CA LEU A 128 -4.68 4.49 -6.99
C LEU A 128 -5.44 5.16 -5.84
N PRO A 129 -6.41 4.49 -5.20
CA PRO A 129 -6.94 4.93 -3.92
C PRO A 129 -5.82 5.01 -2.88
N THR A 130 -5.83 6.04 -2.03
CA THR A 130 -4.87 6.15 -0.92
C THR A 130 -5.12 5.10 0.16
N LEU A 131 -6.38 4.76 0.39
CA LEU A 131 -6.82 3.69 1.28
C LEU A 131 -7.97 2.91 0.61
N PRO A 132 -8.09 1.60 0.90
CA PRO A 132 -9.16 0.78 0.34
C PRO A 132 -10.53 0.99 1.01
N PHE A 133 -10.61 1.77 2.09
CA PHE A 133 -11.83 2.00 2.88
C PHE A 133 -11.96 3.46 3.33
N VAL A 134 -13.16 3.86 3.75
CA VAL A 134 -13.44 5.20 4.30
C VAL A 134 -12.99 5.35 5.75
N ALA A 135 -12.93 6.59 6.25
CA ALA A 135 -12.63 6.87 7.65
C ALA A 135 -13.55 6.08 8.60
N ARG A 136 -12.95 5.54 9.66
CA ARG A 136 -13.60 4.64 10.63
C ARG A 136 -13.91 5.37 11.93
N ASN A 137 -14.77 4.78 12.75
CA ASN A 137 -15.05 5.32 14.07
C ASN A 137 -13.89 5.01 15.02
N ILE A 138 -13.75 5.84 16.06
CA ILE A 138 -12.78 5.57 17.12
C ILE A 138 -13.19 4.29 17.84
N GLY A 139 -12.26 3.35 18.00
CA GLY A 139 -12.47 2.07 18.68
C GLY A 139 -12.74 0.88 17.77
N ASP A 140 -12.97 1.10 16.47
CA ASP A 140 -13.13 0.01 15.50
C ASP A 140 -11.83 -0.82 15.41
N THR A 141 -11.92 -2.14 15.64
CA THR A 141 -10.81 -3.12 15.60
C THR A 141 -10.79 -4.00 14.35
N THR A 142 -11.82 -3.93 13.51
CA THR A 142 -11.92 -4.62 12.22
C THR A 142 -12.37 -3.66 11.10
N ILE A 143 -12.18 -4.09 9.85
CA ILE A 143 -12.66 -3.39 8.65
C ILE A 143 -13.35 -4.38 7.73
N SER A 144 -14.60 -4.07 7.35
CA SER A 144 -15.30 -4.79 6.30
C SER A 144 -15.03 -4.16 4.94
N ILE A 145 -14.33 -4.88 4.05
CA ILE A 145 -14.08 -4.44 2.67
C ILE A 145 -15.27 -4.80 1.77
N LYS A 146 -15.83 -6.00 1.96
CA LYS A 146 -17.08 -6.48 1.37
C LYS A 146 -17.95 -7.08 2.47
N GLU A 147 -19.26 -7.19 2.23
CA GLU A 147 -20.17 -7.84 3.18
C GLU A 147 -19.63 -9.25 3.54
N GLY A 148 -19.36 -9.48 4.83
CA GLY A 148 -18.85 -10.74 5.35
C GLY A 148 -17.34 -10.98 5.20
N GLN A 149 -16.56 -9.97 4.80
CA GLN A 149 -15.08 -10.02 4.74
C GLN A 149 -14.48 -8.99 5.71
N ASP A 150 -14.42 -9.37 6.98
CA ASP A 150 -13.83 -8.56 8.04
C ASP A 150 -12.34 -8.88 8.18
N GLU A 151 -11.50 -7.85 8.10
CA GLU A 151 -10.05 -7.94 8.31
C GLU A 151 -9.64 -7.18 9.58
N GLU A 152 -8.71 -7.74 10.36
CA GLU A 152 -8.15 -7.08 11.54
C GLU A 152 -7.28 -5.87 11.15
N ILE A 153 -7.39 -4.81 11.93
CA ILE A 153 -6.63 -3.58 11.68
C ILE A 153 -5.22 -3.74 12.21
N GLY A 154 -4.24 -3.43 11.36
CA GLY A 154 -2.82 -3.46 11.71
C GLY A 154 -2.02 -4.55 11.01
N LEU A 155 -2.68 -5.33 10.15
CA LEU A 155 -2.07 -6.25 9.16
C LEU A 155 -1.94 -5.63 7.75
N ILE A 156 -2.38 -4.38 7.58
CA ILE A 156 -2.27 -3.54 6.36
C ILE A 156 -1.02 -2.67 6.37
#